data_AF-A0A7C7JE33-F1
#
_entry.id   AF-A0A7C7JE33-F1
#
_cell.length_a   1.000
_cell.length_b   1.000
_cell.length_c   1.000
_cell.angle_alpha   90.00
_cell.angle_beta   90.00
_cell.angle_gamma   90.00
#
_symmetry.space_group_name_H-M   'P 1'
#
loop_
_entity.id
_entity.type
_entity.pdbx_description
1 polymer ?
#
loop_
_entity_poly.entity_id
_entity_poly.type
_entity_poly.pdbx_seq_one_letter_code
_entity_poly.pdbx_strand_id
1 'polypeptide(L)' 'WHNIGPHYDKTLMCWYDNFVDNYEQIKEKYDNEFYRMWTYWLLSSAANFRSRSLQLWQVLFSIEGSKRPIQTYR' A
#
# COMPACT_ATOMS: atom_id res chain seq x y z
N TRP A 1 -18.65 0.66 -2.52
CA TRP A 1 -17.37 0.69 -1.77
C TRP A 1 -16.66 -0.61 -2.08
N HIS A 2 -15.39 -0.55 -2.46
CA HIS A 2 -14.59 -1.71 -2.84
C HIS A 2 -13.37 -1.78 -1.92
N ASN A 3 -13.21 -2.90 -1.21
CA ASN A 3 -12.04 -3.13 -0.37
C ASN A 3 -10.90 -3.69 -1.20
N ILE A 4 -9.88 -2.88 -1.43
CA ILE A 4 -8.66 -3.31 -2.11
C ILE A 4 -7.53 -3.63 -1.12
N GLY A 5 -7.82 -3.64 0.19
CA GLY A 5 -6.88 -4.00 1.26
C GLY A 5 -6.15 -5.34 1.04
N PRO A 6 -6.82 -6.43 0.61
CA PRO A 6 -6.14 -7.69 0.31
C PRO A 6 -5.05 -7.60 -0.76
N HIS A 7 -5.07 -6.57 -1.62
CA HIS A 7 -4.01 -6.35 -2.61
C HIS A 7 -2.83 -5.56 -2.05
N TYR A 8 -3.02 -4.84 -0.95
CA TYR A 8 -2.02 -3.89 -0.46
C TYR A 8 -0.83 -4.56 0.24
N ASP A 9 -1.03 -5.75 0.83
CA ASP A 9 0.07 -6.61 1.27
C ASP A 9 1.07 -6.86 0.13
N LYS A 10 0.57 -7.26 -1.05
CA LYS A 10 1.42 -7.50 -2.23
C LYS A 10 2.16 -6.24 -2.67
N THR A 11 1.50 -5.09 -2.67
CA THR A 11 2.13 -3.81 -2.98
C THR A 11 3.29 -3.52 -2.03
N LEU A 12 3.09 -3.68 -0.72
CA LEU A 12 4.11 -3.41 0.29
C LEU A 12 5.28 -4.39 0.22
N MET A 13 5.02 -5.67 -0.09
CA MET A 13 6.09 -6.65 -0.34
C MET A 13 6.90 -6.28 -1.59
N CYS A 14 6.26 -5.90 -2.70
CA CYS A 14 6.99 -5.42 -3.88
C CYS A 14 7.84 -4.18 -3.59
N TRP A 15 7.36 -3.25 -2.76
CA TRP A 15 8.14 -2.09 -2.34
C TRP A 15 9.30 -2.46 -1.43
N TYR A 16 9.12 -3.42 -0.54
CA TYR A 16 10.19 -3.96 0.31
C TYR A 16 11.29 -4.58 -0.53
N ASP A 17 10.96 -5.49 -1.43
CA ASP A 17 11.93 -6.16 -2.31
C ASP A 17 12.69 -5.12 -3.14
N ASN A 18 11.98 -4.20 -3.79
CA ASN A 18 12.60 -3.12 -4.57
C ASN A 18 13.51 -2.23 -3.71
N PHE A 19 13.11 -1.89 -2.48
CA PHE A 19 13.91 -1.04 -1.61
C PHE A 19 15.20 -1.74 -1.17
N VAL A 20 15.11 -3.00 -0.73
CA VAL A 20 16.27 -3.78 -0.28
C VAL A 20 17.24 -4.02 -1.44
N ASP A 21 16.74 -4.43 -2.60
CA ASP A 21 17.56 -4.72 -3.78
C ASP A 21 18.30 -3.48 -4.32
N ASN A 22 17.73 -2.29 -4.12
CA ASN A 22 18.31 -1.04 -4.61
C ASN A 22 18.96 -0.18 -3.51
N TYR A 23 19.00 -0.65 -2.26
CA TYR A 23 19.49 0.17 -1.15
C TYR A 23 20.95 0.59 -1.33
N GLU A 24 21.78 -0.29 -1.87
CA GLU A 24 23.20 -0.01 -2.16
C GLU A 24 23.40 1.21 -3.06
N GLN A 25 22.43 1.54 -3.93
CA GLN A 25 22.51 2.69 -4.83
C GLN A 25 22.13 4.01 -4.14
N ILE A 26 21.45 3.96 -3.00
CA ILE A 26 20.92 5.12 -2.28
C ILE A 26 21.48 5.29 -0.86
N LYS A 27 22.30 4.34 -0.38
CA LYS A 27 22.89 4.34 0.97
C LYS A 27 23.78 5.53 1.29
N GLU A 28 24.25 6.29 0.31
CA GLU A 28 24.98 7.54 0.57
C GLU A 28 24.06 8.66 1.06
N LYS A 29 22.76 8.57 0.75
CA LYS A 29 21.75 9.56 1.14
C LYS A 29 21.02 9.19 2.43
N TYR A 30 21.07 7.93 2.83
CA TYR A 30 20.32 7.38 3.95
C TYR A 30 21.22 6.49 4.80
N ASP A 31 21.13 6.62 6.12
CA ASP A 31 21.94 5.83 7.03
C ASP A 31 21.33 4.45 7.34
N ASN A 32 22.09 3.61 8.04
CA ASN A 32 21.62 2.29 8.44
C ASN A 32 20.43 2.34 9.40
N GLU A 33 20.23 3.45 10.12
CA GLU A 33 19.04 3.63 10.96
C GLU A 33 17.79 3.78 10.09
N PHE A 34 17.86 4.61 9.05
CA PHE A 34 16.79 4.77 8.07
C PHE A 34 16.48 3.44 7.38
N TYR A 35 17.49 2.68 6.97
CA TYR A 35 17.27 1.35 6.37
C TYR A 35 16.42 0.45 7.27
N ARG A 36 16.79 0.34 8.55
CA ARG A 36 16.08 -0.48 9.53
C ARG A 36 14.67 0.04 9.80
N MET A 37 14.53 1.36 9.94
CA MET A 37 13.23 1.99 10.14
C MET A 37 12.30 1.74 8.94
N TRP A 38 12.79 1.94 7.72
CA TRP A 38 11.98 1.84 6.50
C TRP A 38 11.57 0.41 6.20
N THR A 39 12.50 -0.55 6.34
CA THR A 39 12.19 -1.99 6.23
C THR A 39 11.19 -2.43 7.30
N TYR A 40 11.35 -1.98 8.55
CA TYR A 40 10.39 -2.28 9.60
C TYR A 40 8.99 -1.71 9.28
N TRP A 41 8.93 -0.46 8.81
CA TRP A 41 7.66 0.17 8.44
C TRP A 41 6.96 -0.58 7.30
N LEU A 42 7.68 -0.97 6.25
CA LEU A 42 7.13 -1.73 5.12
C LEU A 42 6.58 -3.09 5.56
N LEU A 43 7.38 -3.86 6.30
CA LEU A 43 7.01 -5.20 6.74
C LEU A 43 5.89 -5.20 7.78
N SER A 44 5.92 -4.27 8.74
CA SER A 44 4.84 -4.12 9.74
C SER A 44 3.54 -3.65 9.09
N SER A 45 3.61 -2.75 8.10
CA SER A 45 2.44 -2.35 7.32
C SER A 45 1.88 -3.54 6.52
N ALA A 46 2.74 -4.33 5.88
CA ALA A 46 2.33 -5.52 5.12
C ALA A 46 1.61 -6.53 6.04
N ALA A 47 2.17 -6.76 7.23
CA ALA A 47 1.57 -7.61 8.24
C ALA A 47 0.18 -7.11 8.66
N ASN A 48 -0.01 -5.80 8.86
CA ASN A 48 -1.30 -5.22 9.22
C ASN A 48 -2.38 -5.40 8.13
N PHE A 49 -2.01 -5.29 6.85
CA PHE A 49 -2.93 -5.60 5.75
C PHE A 49 -3.21 -7.10 5.64
N ARG A 50 -2.19 -7.94 5.82
CA ARG A 50 -2.31 -9.41 5.79
C ARG A 50 -3.19 -9.95 6.93
N SER A 51 -3.08 -9.37 8.14
CA SER A 51 -3.90 -9.70 9.31
C SER A 51 -5.29 -9.07 9.27
N ARG A 52 -5.59 -8.25 8.26
CA ARG A 52 -6.85 -7.48 8.12
C ARG A 52 -7.07 -6.47 9.26
N SER A 53 -6.00 -6.07 9.95
CA SER A 53 -6.03 -5.01 10.96
C SER A 53 -6.16 -3.61 10.33
N LEU A 54 -5.73 -3.46 9.07
CA LEU A 54 -5.96 -2.27 8.24
C LEU A 54 -6.83 -2.60 7.02
N GLN A 55 -7.50 -1.57 6.50
CA GLN A 55 -8.38 -1.65 5.34
C GLN A 55 -8.01 -0.57 4.32
N LEU A 56 -8.26 -0.82 3.04
CA LEU A 56 -8.07 0.17 1.98
C LEU A 56 -9.31 0.23 1.10
N TRP A 57 -9.96 1.39 1.08
CA TRP A 57 -11.26 1.57 0.46
C TRP A 57 -11.18 2.43 -0.80
N GLN A 58 -11.74 1.91 -1.89
CA GLN A 58 -12.13 2.72 -3.03
C GLN A 58 -13.62 3.07 -2.91
N VAL A 59 -13.92 4.36 -2.83
CA VAL A 59 -15.28 4.88 -2.71
C VAL A 59 -15.53 5.85 -3.87
N LEU A 60 -16.60 5.60 -4.62
CA LEU A 60 -17.03 6.44 -5.74
C LEU A 60 -18.31 7.15 -5.35
N PHE A 61 -18.34 8.46 -5.57
CA PHE A 61 -19.49 9.33 -5.31
C PHE A 61 -20.01 9.92 -6.62
N SER A 62 -21.31 10.17 -6.68
CA SER A 62 -21.97 10.89 -7.76
C SER A 62 -23.02 11.83 -7.18
N ILE A 63 -23.26 12.94 -7.87
CA ILE A 63 -24.34 13.86 -7.51
C ILE A 63 -25.68 13.14 -7.75
N GLU A 64 -26.64 13.37 -6.85
CA GLU A 64 -28.01 12.91 -7.03
C GLU A 64 -28.59 13.43 -8.36
N GLY A 65 -29.19 12.54 -9.15
CA GLY A 65 -29.68 12.88 -10.50
C GLY A 65 -28.61 12.88 -11.61
N SER A 66 -27.38 12.43 -11.34
CA SER A 66 -26.36 12.23 -12.38
C SER A 66 -26.85 11.31 -13.50
N LYS A 67 -26.74 11.76 -14.75
CA LYS A 67 -27.03 10.96 -15.96
C LYS A 67 -26.05 9.79 -16.17
N ARG A 68 -24.91 9.81 -15.47
CA ARG A 68 -23.93 8.72 -15.47
C ARG A 68 -24.08 7.96 -14.14
N PRO A 69 -24.83 6.85 -14.10
CA PRO A 69 -24.92 6.05 -12.88
C PRO A 69 -23.56 5.45 -12.56
N ILE A 70 -23.24 5.35 -11.27
CA ILE A 70 -22.06 4.63 -10.81
C ILE A 70 -22.23 3.16 -11.16
N GLN A 71 -21.47 2.67 -12.13
CA GLN A 71 -21.35 1.24 -12.38
C GLN A 71 -20.32 0.67 -11.41
N THR A 72 -20.77 -0.20 -10.52
CA THR A 72 -19.88 -1.03 -9.71
C THR A 72 -19.71 -2.35 -10.44
N TYR A 73 -18.50 -2.64 -10.90
CA TYR A 73 -18.13 -3.99 -11.33
C TYR A 73 -18.08 -4.84 -10.05
N ARG A 74 -19.01 -5.79 -9.92
CA ARG A 74 -18.99 -6.79 -8.85
C ARG A 74 -17.98 -7.89 -9.17
#